data_AF-A0A940QY86-F1
#
_entry.id   AF-A0A940QY86-F1
#
_cell.length_a   1.000
_cell.length_b   1.000
_cell.length_c   1.000
_cell.angle_alpha   90.00
_cell.angle_beta   90.00
_cell.angle_gamma   90.00
#
_symmetry.space_group_name_H-M   'P 1'
#
loop_
_entity.id
_entity.type
_entity.pdbx_description
1 polymer ?
#
loop_
_entity_poly.entity_id
_entity_poly.type
_entity_poly.pdbx_seq_one_letter_code
_entity_poly.pdbx_strand_id
1 'polypeptide(L)'
;IGGGLSGMTAALKIAQSGYEVTLVEKESELGGKARSIYYTLDGNDVQSHLECLSGEVKKNSRIHLMTGTTIVKVEGFVGNFKTQVQNGNEVKEIDHGVIIVATGAEEYRPKEFLYGQDTRVITQKCGHDPVRRIEK
;
A
#
# COMPACT_ATOMS: atom_id res chain seq x y z
N ILE A 1 4.87 0.48 -7.15
CA ILE A 1 4.31 1.73 -6.56
C ILE A 1 3.17 1.35 -5.63
N GLY A 2 3.27 1.71 -4.35
CA GLY A 2 2.33 1.30 -3.30
C GLY A 2 2.81 0.06 -2.56
N GLY A 3 2.94 0.17 -1.24
CA GLY A 3 3.39 -0.85 -0.29
C GLY A 3 2.23 -1.52 0.44
N GLY A 4 1.05 -1.58 -0.17
CA GLY A 4 -0.04 -2.43 0.30
C GLY A 4 0.21 -3.92 0.04
N LEU A 5 -0.76 -4.77 0.37
CA LEU A 5 -0.68 -6.23 0.18
C LEU A 5 -0.22 -6.61 -1.24
N SER A 6 -0.87 -6.08 -2.27
CA SER A 6 -0.54 -6.38 -3.67
C SER A 6 0.87 -5.95 -4.06
N GLY A 7 1.30 -4.76 -3.65
CA GLY A 7 2.63 -4.24 -3.98
C GLY A 7 3.76 -4.99 -3.29
N MET A 8 3.58 -5.35 -2.01
CA MET A 8 4.54 -6.18 -1.27
C MET A 8 4.66 -7.58 -1.88
N THR A 9 3.54 -8.23 -2.20
CA THR A 9 3.55 -9.56 -2.84
C THR A 9 4.24 -9.51 -4.20
N ALA A 10 3.94 -8.51 -5.04
CA ALA A 10 4.58 -8.34 -6.34
C ALA A 10 6.10 -8.15 -6.19
N ALA A 11 6.55 -7.28 -5.27
CA ALA A 11 7.96 -7.03 -5.03
C ALA A 11 8.70 -8.30 -4.58
N LEU A 12 8.13 -9.07 -3.65
CA LEU A 12 8.73 -10.32 -3.19
C LEU A 12 8.83 -11.36 -4.31
N LYS A 13 7.80 -11.50 -5.15
CA LYS A 13 7.83 -12.46 -6.25
C LYS A 13 8.89 -12.12 -7.28
N ILE A 14 9.05 -10.85 -7.63
CA ILE A 14 10.08 -10.39 -8.57
C ILE A 14 11.49 -10.56 -7.97
N ALA A 15 11.66 -10.23 -6.69
CA ALA A 15 12.92 -10.42 -5.98
C ALA A 15 13.30 -11.91 -5.85
N GLN A 16 12.32 -12.80 -5.63
CA GLN A 16 12.52 -14.26 -5.62
C GLN A 16 12.95 -14.79 -6.99
N SER A 17 12.52 -14.15 -8.09
CA SER A 17 12.98 -14.46 -9.45
C SER A 17 14.38 -13.90 -9.76
N GLY A 18 15.03 -13.21 -8.81
CA GLY A 18 16.42 -12.76 -8.92
C GLY A 18 16.61 -11.32 -9.40
N TYR A 19 15.54 -10.54 -9.58
CA TYR A 19 15.61 -9.15 -10.04
C TYR A 19 15.59 -8.17 -8.87
N GLU A 20 16.25 -7.02 -9.02
CA GLU A 20 16.14 -5.92 -8.07
C GLU A 20 14.80 -5.19 -8.22
N VAL A 21 14.24 -4.75 -7.09
CA VAL A 21 12.96 -4.06 -7.04
C VAL A 21 13.08 -2.83 -6.17
N THR A 22 12.65 -1.68 -6.69
CA THR A 22 12.40 -0.51 -5.85
C THR A 22 10.91 -0.43 -5.48
N LEU A 23 10.61 -0.55 -4.19
CA LEU A 23 9.25 -0.46 -3.67
C LEU A 23 9.04 0.91 -3.02
N VAL A 24 8.25 1.76 -3.67
CA VAL A 24 7.91 3.11 -3.20
C VAL A 24 6.55 3.10 -2.50
N GLU A 25 6.49 3.58 -1.26
CA GLU A 25 5.29 3.78 -0.45
C GLU A 25 5.24 5.23 0.06
N LYS A 26 4.07 5.86 -0.07
CA LYS A 26 3.87 7.26 0.30
C LYS A 26 3.76 7.45 1.82
N GLU A 27 3.21 6.48 2.52
CA GLU A 27 3.08 6.49 3.97
C GLU A 27 4.40 6.03 4.63
N SER A 28 4.55 6.30 5.93
CA SER A 28 5.73 5.86 6.70
C SER A 28 5.82 4.34 6.88
N GLU A 29 4.70 3.62 6.69
CA GLU A 29 4.58 2.19 6.96
C GLU A 29 3.93 1.43 5.80
N LEU A 30 4.36 0.18 5.64
CA LEU A 30 3.78 -0.79 4.70
C LEU A 30 2.43 -1.34 5.20
N GLY A 31 1.66 -1.93 4.29
CA GLY A 31 0.41 -2.64 4.57
C GLY A 31 -0.83 -1.98 3.96
N GLY A 32 -0.77 -0.68 3.70
CA GLY A 32 -1.86 0.08 3.09
C GLY A 32 -3.18 -0.12 3.85
N LYS A 33 -4.30 -0.25 3.12
CA LYS A 33 -5.63 -0.42 3.71
C LYS A 33 -5.81 -1.70 4.53
N ALA A 34 -5.02 -2.74 4.26
CA ALA A 34 -5.18 -4.01 4.93
C ALA A 34 -4.83 -3.92 6.44
N ARG A 35 -4.07 -2.89 6.86
CA ARG A 35 -3.87 -2.52 8.28
C ARG A 35 -5.17 -2.24 9.04
N SER A 36 -6.23 -1.83 8.33
CA SER A 36 -7.55 -1.55 8.91
C SER A 36 -8.54 -2.71 8.80
N ILE A 37 -8.10 -3.87 8.31
CA ILE A 37 -8.95 -5.06 8.13
C ILE A 37 -8.57 -6.09 9.20
N TYR A 38 -9.39 -6.19 10.24
CA TYR A 38 -9.16 -7.12 11.35
C TYR A 38 -9.88 -8.46 11.19
N TYR A 39 -10.94 -8.51 10.37
CA TYR A 39 -11.77 -9.69 10.21
C TYR A 39 -11.98 -9.98 8.72
N THR A 40 -11.70 -11.22 8.33
CA THR A 40 -12.13 -11.75 7.04
C THR A 40 -13.33 -12.66 7.25
N LEU A 41 -14.16 -12.81 6.20
CA LEU A 41 -15.32 -13.70 6.24
C LEU A 41 -14.95 -15.15 6.58
N ASP A 42 -13.70 -15.54 6.27
CA ASP A 42 -13.17 -16.89 6.47
C ASP A 42 -12.37 -17.04 7.79
N GLY A 43 -12.31 -16.01 8.64
CA GLY A 43 -11.62 -16.07 9.93
C GLY A 43 -10.08 -16.05 9.87
N ASN A 44 -9.49 -15.76 8.71
CA ASN A 44 -8.04 -15.63 8.55
C ASN A 44 -7.51 -14.36 9.24
N ASP A 45 -6.37 -14.50 9.93
CA ASP A 45 -5.66 -13.39 10.57
C ASP A 45 -4.86 -12.57 9.55
N VAL A 46 -5.49 -11.51 9.08
CA VAL A 46 -4.91 -10.58 8.10
C VAL A 46 -3.74 -9.80 8.68
N GLN A 47 -3.75 -9.49 9.99
CA GLN A 47 -2.71 -8.68 10.60
C GLN A 47 -1.41 -9.48 10.70
N SER A 48 -1.49 -10.72 11.19
CA SER A 48 -0.33 -11.63 11.21
C SER A 48 0.25 -11.87 9.81
N HIS A 49 -0.61 -12.02 8.79
CA HIS A 49 -0.15 -12.18 7.41
C HIS A 49 0.58 -10.92 6.90
N LEU A 50 0.04 -9.73 7.16
CA LEU A 50 0.67 -8.46 6.78
C LEU A 50 2.00 -8.24 7.46
N GLU A 51 2.10 -8.54 8.76
CA GLU A 51 3.33 -8.42 9.52
C GLU A 51 4.42 -9.33 8.96
N CYS A 52 4.07 -10.59 8.66
CA CYS A 52 4.98 -11.54 8.03
C CYS A 52 5.48 -10.99 6.68
N LEU A 53 4.56 -10.56 5.80
CA LEU A 53 4.89 -10.06 4.47
C LEU A 53 5.77 -8.80 4.52
N SER A 54 5.45 -7.86 5.40
CA SER A 54 6.24 -6.65 5.66
C SER A 54 7.65 -7.01 6.16
N GLY A 55 7.75 -8.00 7.05
CA GLY A 55 9.01 -8.53 7.54
C GLY A 55 9.87 -9.15 6.43
N GLU A 56 9.27 -9.95 5.54
CA GLU A 56 9.96 -10.52 4.38
C GLU A 56 10.48 -9.44 3.43
N VAL A 57 9.66 -8.42 3.12
CA VAL A 57 10.05 -7.29 2.28
C VAL A 57 11.26 -6.57 2.86
N LYS A 58 11.22 -6.22 4.16
CA LYS A 58 12.30 -5.47 4.83
C LYS A 58 13.62 -6.26 4.93
N LYS A 59 13.56 -7.59 4.97
CA LYS A 59 14.74 -8.46 5.08
C LYS A 59 15.37 -8.80 3.73
N ASN A 60 14.67 -8.59 2.63
CA ASN A 60 15.15 -8.99 1.30
C ASN A 60 16.13 -7.95 0.72
N SER A 61 17.38 -8.36 0.51
CA SER A 61 18.44 -7.47 0.01
C SER A 61 18.24 -6.96 -1.42
N ARG A 62 17.36 -7.59 -2.22
CA ARG A 62 17.03 -7.14 -3.58
C ARG A 62 15.86 -6.14 -3.61
N ILE A 63 15.24 -5.86 -2.46
CA ILE A 63 14.14 -4.91 -2.38
C ILE A 63 14.64 -3.61 -1.73
N HIS A 64 14.72 -2.56 -2.53
CA HIS A 64 14.99 -1.20 -2.07
C HIS A 64 13.66 -0.57 -1.64
N LEU A 65 13.37 -0.64 -0.35
CA LEU A 65 12.17 -0.07 0.23
C LEU A 65 12.33 1.44 0.49
N MET A 66 11.42 2.25 -0.05
CA MET A 66 11.34 3.68 0.18
C MET A 66 9.96 4.03 0.75
N THR A 67 9.86 4.23 2.06
CA THR A 67 8.64 4.73 2.72
C THR A 67 8.67 6.26 2.83
N GLY A 68 7.52 6.89 3.11
CA GLY A 68 7.41 8.35 3.14
C GLY A 68 7.76 9.02 1.81
N THR A 69 7.65 8.27 0.71
CA THR A 69 8.20 8.64 -0.60
C THR A 69 7.11 8.66 -1.65
N THR A 70 7.01 9.76 -2.40
CA THR A 70 6.04 9.93 -3.49
C THR A 70 6.74 9.99 -4.85
N ILE A 71 6.01 9.66 -5.90
CA ILE A 71 6.50 9.84 -7.28
C ILE A 71 6.14 11.26 -7.73
N VAL A 72 7.16 11.98 -8.21
CA VAL A 72 7.01 13.34 -8.73
C VAL A 72 6.83 13.32 -10.24
N LYS A 73 7.65 12.51 -10.92
CA LYS A 73 7.71 12.48 -12.37
C LYS A 73 8.14 11.12 -12.88
N VAL A 74 7.54 10.68 -13.97
CA VAL A 74 7.92 9.47 -14.71
C VAL A 74 8.18 9.87 -16.16
N GLU A 75 9.35 9.55 -16.67
CA GLU A 75 9.76 9.80 -18.06
C GLU A 75 10.35 8.52 -18.67
N GLY A 76 10.46 8.50 -19.99
CA GLY A 76 11.01 7.37 -20.75
C GLY A 76 9.93 6.48 -21.36
N PHE A 77 10.29 5.23 -21.65
CA PHE A 77 9.46 4.26 -22.35
C PHE A 77 9.74 2.84 -21.84
N VAL A 78 8.95 1.87 -22.31
CA VAL A 78 9.07 0.46 -21.90
C VAL A 78 10.51 -0.03 -22.02
N GLY A 79 11.08 -0.52 -20.92
CA GLY A 79 12.46 -1.00 -20.84
C GLY A 79 13.50 0.07 -20.50
N ASN A 80 13.16 1.36 -20.55
CA ASN A 80 14.03 2.47 -20.21
C ASN A 80 13.24 3.65 -19.63
N PHE A 81 12.79 3.48 -18.38
CA PHE A 81 12.14 4.53 -17.60
C PHE A 81 13.11 5.17 -16.63
N LYS A 82 12.84 6.44 -16.36
CA LYS A 82 13.49 7.26 -15.37
C LYS A 82 12.42 7.88 -14.50
N THR A 83 12.42 7.59 -13.20
CA THR A 83 11.39 8.04 -12.27
C THR A 83 12.00 8.86 -11.16
N GLN A 84 11.49 10.08 -10.99
CA GLN A 84 11.85 10.94 -9.87
C GLN A 84 10.90 10.69 -8.71
N VAL A 85 11.50 10.40 -7.56
CA VAL A 85 10.82 10.19 -6.29
C VAL A 85 11.26 11.23 -5.28
N GLN A 86 10.36 11.61 -4.37
CA GLN A 86 10.61 12.61 -3.35
C GLN A 86 10.33 12.04 -1.96
N ASN A 87 11.28 12.20 -1.05
CA ASN A 87 11.14 11.89 0.37
C ASN A 87 11.49 13.16 1.17
N GLY A 88 10.46 13.83 1.72
CA GLY A 88 10.62 15.16 2.30
C GLY A 88 11.15 16.16 1.27
N ASN A 89 12.35 16.71 1.50
CA ASN A 89 13.01 17.65 0.58
C ASN A 89 14.02 16.97 -0.36
N GLU A 90 14.27 15.68 -0.18
CA GLU A 90 15.21 14.93 -1.01
C GLU A 90 14.50 14.41 -2.26
N VAL A 91 15.04 14.72 -3.44
CA VAL A 91 14.59 14.15 -4.72
C VAL A 91 15.66 13.19 -5.22
N LYS A 92 15.24 11.97 -5.54
CA LYS A 92 16.09 10.92 -6.10
C LYS A 92 15.54 10.46 -7.44
N GLU A 93 16.43 10.03 -8.31
CA GLU A 93 16.08 9.48 -9.61
C GLU A 93 16.39 7.98 -9.64
N ILE A 94 15.48 7.21 -10.23
CA ILE A 94 15.56 5.76 -10.31
C ILE A 94 15.39 5.36 -11.76
N ASP A 95 16.39 4.67 -12.31
CA ASP A 95 16.31 4.02 -13.61
C ASP A 95 15.71 2.62 -13.45
N HIS A 96 14.73 2.27 -14.30
CA HIS A 96 14.10 0.94 -14.29
C HIS A 96 13.44 0.62 -15.64
N GLY A 97 13.18 -0.67 -15.87
CA GLY A 97 12.55 -1.11 -17.13
C GLY A 97 11.03 -1.28 -17.06
N VAL A 98 10.47 -1.47 -15.86
CA VAL A 98 9.07 -1.89 -15.65
C VAL A 98 8.47 -1.15 -14.45
N ILE A 99 7.23 -0.70 -14.60
CA ILE A 99 6.44 -0.09 -13.53
C ILE A 99 5.27 -1.00 -13.17
N ILE A 100 5.11 -1.29 -11.89
CA ILE A 100 3.91 -1.94 -11.35
C ILE A 100 3.16 -0.94 -10.47
N VAL A 101 1.91 -0.64 -10.85
CA VAL A 101 1.02 0.26 -10.12
C VAL A 101 0.15 -0.57 -9.18
N ALA A 102 0.35 -0.40 -7.88
CA ALA A 102 -0.32 -1.12 -6.80
C ALA A 102 -0.73 -0.14 -5.67
N THR A 103 -1.18 1.05 -6.04
CA THR A 103 -1.54 2.16 -5.12
C THR A 103 -2.83 1.93 -4.34
N GLY A 104 -3.45 0.77 -4.50
CA GLY A 104 -4.74 0.43 -3.90
C GLY A 104 -5.89 1.21 -4.51
N ALA A 105 -6.98 1.33 -3.76
CA ALA A 105 -8.20 2.04 -4.14
C ALA A 105 -8.73 2.83 -2.94
N GLU A 106 -9.56 3.85 -3.17
CA GLU A 106 -10.30 4.54 -2.10
C GLU A 106 -11.73 3.97 -1.97
N GLU A 107 -12.30 4.05 -0.76
CA GLU A 107 -13.68 3.59 -0.55
C GLU A 107 -14.63 4.68 -1.07
N TYR A 108 -15.69 4.28 -1.76
CA TYR A 108 -16.74 5.20 -2.16
C TYR A 108 -17.47 5.74 -0.93
N ARG A 109 -17.60 7.06 -0.83
CA ARG A 109 -18.41 7.73 0.20
C ARG A 109 -19.77 8.10 -0.43
N PRO A 110 -20.85 7.37 -0.13
CA PRO A 110 -22.15 7.61 -0.75
C PRO A 110 -22.73 8.96 -0.32
N LYS A 111 -23.56 9.54 -1.18
CA LYS A 111 -24.40 10.71 -0.84
C LYS A 111 -25.85 10.31 -0.59
N GLU A 112 -26.17 9.06 -0.89
CA GLU A 112 -27.46 8.41 -0.74
C GLU A 112 -27.64 7.84 0.68
N PHE A 113 -28.83 7.33 0.96
CA PHE A 113 -29.14 6.57 2.19
C PHE A 113 -28.81 7.30 3.50
N LEU A 114 -28.89 8.64 3.52
CA LEU A 114 -28.61 9.49 4.69
C LEU A 114 -27.17 9.40 5.23
N TYR A 115 -26.21 8.93 4.42
CA TYR A 115 -24.81 8.90 4.82
C TYR A 115 -24.30 10.31 5.12
N GLY A 116 -23.73 10.50 6.31
CA GLY A 116 -23.29 11.80 6.82
C GLY A 116 -24.40 12.69 7.40
N GLN A 117 -25.66 12.24 7.36
CA GLN A 117 -26.82 12.92 7.96
C GLN A 117 -27.37 12.16 9.18
N ASP A 118 -27.44 10.83 9.10
CA ASP A 118 -27.80 9.95 10.22
C ASP A 118 -26.55 9.24 10.76
N THR A 119 -26.27 9.40 12.05
CA THR A 119 -25.09 8.84 12.71
C THR A 119 -25.09 7.31 12.78
N ARG A 120 -26.24 6.67 12.55
CA ARG A 120 -26.38 5.20 12.50
C ARG A 120 -25.97 4.61 11.15
N VAL A 121 -25.92 5.44 10.10
CA VAL A 121 -25.52 5.02 8.75
C VAL A 121 -24.00 5.16 8.61
N ILE A 122 -23.32 4.03 8.56
CA ILE A 122 -21.85 3.95 8.48
C ILE A 122 -21.41 3.11 7.27
N THR A 123 -20.20 3.34 6.77
CA THR A 123 -19.61 2.47 5.75
C THR A 123 -19.04 1.20 6.37
N GLN A 124 -18.87 0.16 5.55
CA GLN A 124 -18.26 -1.11 5.99
C GLN A 124 -16.85 -0.90 6.56
N LYS A 125 -16.07 0.03 5.98
CA LYS A 125 -14.76 0.40 6.53
C LYS A 125 -14.86 1.01 7.92
N CYS A 126 -15.83 1.91 8.15
CA CYS A 126 -16.04 2.50 9.47
C CYS A 126 -16.46 1.46 10.51
N GLY A 127 -17.15 0.38 10.11
CA GLY A 127 -17.48 -0.74 10.98
C GLY A 127 -16.30 -1.62 11.37
N HIS A 128 -15.20 -1.59 10.62
CA HIS A 128 -13.94 -2.30 10.94
C HIS A 128 -13.02 -1.50 11.88
N ASP A 129 -13.35 -0.26 12.20
CA ASP A 129 -12.58 0.56 13.14
C ASP A 129 -12.90 0.16 14.60
N PRO A 130 -11.96 -0.43 15.34
CA PRO A 130 -12.20 -0.89 16.71
C PRO A 130 -12.56 0.26 17.67
N VAL A 131 -12.13 1.50 17.38
CA VAL A 131 -12.37 2.67 18.25
C VAL A 131 -13.84 3.09 18.23
N ARG A 132 -14.52 2.96 17.10
CA ARG A 132 -15.94 3.38 16.94
C ARG A 132 -16.97 2.31 17.34
N ARG A 133 -16.53 1.08 17.63
CA ARG A 133 -17.44 0.01 18.05
C ARG A 133 -17.73 0.03 19.56
N ILE A 134 -16.90 0.72 20.35
CA ILE A 134 -17.03 0.82 21.82
C ILE A 134 -18.11 1.84 22.24
N GLU A 135 -18.57 2.71 21.32
CA GLU A 135 -19.65 3.68 21.58
C GLU A 135 -21.06 3.15 21.23
N LYS A 136 -21.24 1.83 21.09
CA LYS A 136 -22.55 1.19 20.88
C LYS A 136 -22.94 0.26 22.02
#